data_AF-Q4DQ43-F1
#
_entry.id   AF-Q4DQ43-F1
#
_cell.length_a   1.000
_cell.length_b   1.000
_cell.length_c   1.000
_cell.angle_alpha   90.00
_cell.angle_beta   90.00
_cell.angle_gamma   90.00
#
_symmetry.space_group_name_H-M   'P 1'
#
loop_
_entity.id
_entity.type
_entity.pdbx_description
1 polymer ?
#
loop_
_entity_poly.entity_id
_entity_poly.type
_entity_poly.pdbx_seq_one_letter_code
_entity_poly.pdbx_strand_id
1 'polypeptide(L)'
;MTRNIFSRSSIYRSYQRGGWCPGSKHQKHMTMNPTLYLYRFPGPRGPGPYTMKYWWTLGCFPTGRETPFRLQEFLLAYQQEHVPIEVEEWLCCFVKDPLEELCDASKDLFDAVEAFPEMEPTRGYRAVKPSVTPLLATLKKFERQLGFKISPTGLRAVVSNTVLKERFLDDLFEYRKLIEREGSTPHRRLARESLEKFLPGREDEESYVTAQKVDMVGNELGKFVGAVASPPDTTAADEKKLICLLTTISEGCVDLGHYDDASSMLADALLFCHDSDTKAAAHANLAISSFLNGKFRQAEYNGREAALLQPEAKSVSGAGAKGHAVWAAAVAYQDDIDKAERIINDALSLYSSNEAIKEMAKQIQKMRVAQSSFSSNGEVPETLRGSRYYLPSQQSQALARGSGKGFDNEFDWVLFKNKLYPNKMDPTTNEMGSVFRRVGDMGLFISSSRSMEPL
;
A
#
# COMPACT_ATOMS: atom_id res chain seq x y z
N MET A 1 82.79 41.87 43.48
CA MET A 1 82.79 40.40 43.31
C MET A 1 81.34 39.92 43.26
N THR A 2 81.05 39.03 42.31
CA THR A 2 79.82 38.87 41.51
C THR A 2 78.55 38.42 42.25
N ARG A 3 77.45 39.19 42.06
CA ARG A 3 76.06 38.82 42.40
C ARG A 3 75.51 37.86 41.34
N ASN A 4 75.14 36.64 41.73
CA ASN A 4 74.40 35.73 40.85
C ASN A 4 72.93 36.12 40.78
N ILE A 5 72.54 36.61 39.61
CA ILE A 5 71.18 36.97 39.22
C ILE A 5 70.41 35.66 38.96
N PHE A 6 69.42 35.35 39.81
CA PHE A 6 68.42 34.33 39.52
C PHE A 6 67.60 34.77 38.31
N SER A 7 67.93 34.26 37.11
CA SER A 7 67.03 34.35 35.97
C SER A 7 65.85 33.41 36.19
N ARG A 8 64.68 33.98 36.55
CA ARG A 8 63.41 33.25 36.47
C ARG A 8 63.11 33.00 35.00
N SER A 9 63.45 31.82 34.49
CA SER A 9 62.90 31.31 33.24
C SER A 9 61.40 31.07 33.44
N SER A 10 60.59 32.06 33.08
CA SER A 10 59.15 31.88 32.94
C SER A 10 58.92 31.03 31.69
N ILE A 11 58.86 29.70 31.87
CA ILE A 11 58.38 28.82 30.81
C ILE A 11 56.87 29.08 30.68
N TYR A 12 56.50 30.01 29.81
CA TYR A 12 55.12 30.17 29.35
C TYR A 12 54.76 28.96 28.49
N ARG A 13 54.47 27.81 29.13
CA ARG A 13 53.80 26.71 28.45
C ARG A 13 52.40 27.20 28.14
N SER A 14 52.14 27.54 26.87
CA SER A 14 50.80 27.89 26.44
C SER A 14 49.95 26.62 26.42
N TYR A 15 49.43 26.22 27.58
CA TYR A 15 48.62 25.01 27.68
C TYR A 15 47.24 25.18 27.02
N GLN A 16 46.76 26.41 26.91
CA GLN A 16 45.51 26.76 26.24
C GLN A 16 45.79 27.14 24.78
N ARG A 17 45.27 26.36 23.81
CA ARG A 17 45.52 26.55 22.36
C ARG A 17 44.33 27.11 21.58
N GLY A 18 43.20 27.36 22.22
CA GLY A 18 42.02 27.96 21.57
C GLY A 18 41.06 28.61 22.57
N GLY A 19 39.79 28.72 22.20
CA GLY A 19 38.76 29.28 23.07
C GLY A 19 38.56 28.49 24.37
N TRP A 20 38.06 29.18 25.40
CA TRP A 20 37.87 28.61 26.74
C TRP A 20 36.64 27.71 26.84
N CYS A 21 35.59 28.00 26.06
CA CYS A 21 34.34 27.25 26.08
C CYS A 21 34.53 25.77 25.68
N PRO A 22 33.82 24.81 26.28
CA PRO A 22 33.93 23.38 25.97
C PRO A 22 33.84 23.07 24.47
N GLY A 23 32.99 23.78 23.72
CA GLY A 23 32.80 23.61 22.26
C GLY A 23 33.98 24.06 21.39
N SER A 24 35.04 24.65 21.94
CA SER A 24 36.26 24.97 21.18
C SER A 24 37.07 23.71 20.86
N LYS A 25 37.45 23.56 19.58
CA LYS A 25 38.12 22.37 19.01
C LYS A 25 39.54 22.12 19.53
N HIS A 26 40.29 23.17 19.88
CA HIS A 26 41.71 23.04 20.21
C HIS A 26 41.96 22.50 21.62
N GLN A 27 43.14 21.91 21.82
CA GLN A 27 43.57 21.32 23.09
C GLN A 27 43.60 22.35 24.23
N LYS A 28 43.21 21.88 25.42
CA LYS A 28 43.17 22.59 26.70
C LYS A 28 43.86 21.72 27.75
N HIS A 29 44.15 22.29 28.92
CA HIS A 29 44.78 21.56 30.02
C HIS A 29 44.05 21.81 31.34
N MET A 30 43.88 20.77 32.15
CA MET A 30 43.07 20.80 33.38
C MET A 30 43.55 21.86 34.39
N THR A 31 44.86 22.16 34.43
CA THR A 31 45.40 23.21 35.31
C THR A 31 45.10 24.63 34.84
N MET A 32 44.89 24.85 33.54
CA MET A 32 44.57 26.17 32.98
C MET A 32 43.07 26.37 32.81
N ASN A 33 42.36 25.36 32.33
CA ASN A 33 40.93 25.42 32.02
C ASN A 33 40.25 24.13 32.53
N PRO A 34 39.96 24.05 33.83
CA PRO A 34 39.26 22.90 34.40
C PRO A 34 37.82 22.85 33.89
N THR A 35 37.45 21.74 33.23
CA THR A 35 36.09 21.53 32.72
C THR A 35 35.46 20.29 33.35
N LEU A 36 34.15 20.33 33.58
CA LEU A 36 33.37 19.14 33.97
C LEU A 36 33.41 18.07 32.86
N TYR A 37 33.14 16.81 33.21
CA TYR A 37 33.01 15.74 32.23
C TYR A 37 31.74 15.90 31.40
N LEU A 38 31.88 16.38 30.17
CA LEU A 38 30.79 16.54 29.20
C LEU A 38 30.96 15.49 28.10
N TYR A 39 30.34 14.31 28.28
CA TYR A 39 30.47 13.18 27.35
C TYR A 39 30.14 13.56 25.90
N ARG A 40 28.98 14.19 25.70
CA ARG A 40 28.53 14.72 24.39
C ARG A 40 27.45 15.77 24.61
N PHE A 41 27.67 16.98 24.12
CA PHE A 41 26.74 18.11 24.22
C PHE A 41 26.49 18.74 22.84
N PRO A 42 25.37 19.46 22.64
CA PRO A 42 25.07 20.17 21.39
C PRO A 42 26.19 21.12 20.96
N GLY A 43 26.39 21.23 19.64
CA GLY A 43 27.35 22.19 19.07
C GLY A 43 26.77 23.60 18.96
N PRO A 44 27.58 24.60 18.54
CA PRO A 44 27.15 25.99 18.41
C PRO A 44 26.06 26.21 17.35
N ARG A 45 25.82 25.25 16.45
CA ARG A 45 24.76 25.30 15.42
C ARG A 45 23.46 24.59 15.87
N GLY A 46 23.41 24.13 17.12
CA GLY A 46 22.28 23.38 17.67
C GLY A 46 22.57 21.88 17.88
N PRO A 47 21.56 21.13 18.37
CA PRO A 47 21.66 19.69 18.58
C PRO A 47 21.85 18.93 17.27
N GLY A 48 22.85 18.04 17.22
CA GLY A 48 23.07 17.13 16.09
C GLY A 48 22.28 15.82 16.23
N PRO A 49 22.30 14.94 15.21
CA PRO A 49 21.54 13.68 15.24
C PRO A 49 21.94 12.77 16.40
N TYR A 50 23.23 12.76 16.77
CA TYR A 50 23.74 11.95 17.87
C TYR A 50 23.26 12.43 19.25
N THR A 51 23.09 13.73 19.46
CA THR A 51 22.52 14.27 20.71
C THR A 51 21.00 14.10 20.70
N MET A 52 20.35 14.25 19.55
CA MET A 52 18.91 14.00 19.40
C MET A 52 18.53 12.53 19.61
N LYS A 53 19.40 11.57 19.25
CA LYS A 53 19.19 10.17 19.63
C LYS A 53 18.95 10.04 21.14
N TYR A 54 19.81 10.64 21.97
CA TYR A 54 19.64 10.61 23.43
C TYR A 54 18.41 11.38 23.88
N TRP A 55 18.10 12.53 23.27
CA TRP A 55 16.86 13.25 23.56
C TRP A 55 15.62 12.37 23.44
N TRP A 56 15.53 11.58 22.36
CA TRP A 56 14.38 10.72 22.10
C TRP A 56 14.41 9.38 22.84
N THR A 57 15.59 8.81 23.13
CA THR A 57 15.69 7.51 23.82
C THR A 57 15.85 7.61 25.33
N LEU A 58 16.63 8.58 25.80
CA LEU A 58 16.93 8.82 27.23
C LEU A 58 15.99 9.88 27.84
N GLY A 59 15.42 10.78 27.03
CA GLY A 59 14.57 11.89 27.47
C GLY A 59 15.33 13.20 27.72
N CYS A 60 16.66 13.19 27.67
CA CYS A 60 17.53 14.36 27.81
C CYS A 60 18.89 14.14 27.11
N PHE A 61 19.73 15.16 27.05
CA PHE A 61 21.09 15.02 26.50
C PHE A 61 21.99 14.24 27.48
N PRO A 62 22.99 13.49 26.97
CA PRO A 62 23.72 12.51 27.77
C PRO A 62 24.71 13.13 28.75
N THR A 63 24.83 14.47 28.82
CA THR A 63 25.60 15.10 29.89
C THR A 63 24.80 15.22 31.20
N GLY A 64 23.46 15.18 31.13
CA GLY A 64 22.57 15.40 32.27
C GLY A 64 22.59 16.84 32.82
N ARG A 65 23.30 17.76 32.18
CA ARG A 65 23.37 19.18 32.58
C ARG A 65 22.31 20.03 31.89
N GLU A 66 21.87 19.63 30.71
CA GLU A 66 20.80 20.32 29.99
C GLU A 66 19.43 19.97 30.58
N THR A 67 18.59 20.99 30.79
CA THR A 67 17.21 20.81 31.26
C THR A 67 16.32 20.40 30.10
N PRO A 68 15.55 19.29 30.20
CA PRO A 68 14.66 18.86 29.14
C PRO A 68 13.50 19.85 28.97
N PHE A 69 13.61 20.71 27.96
CA PHE A 69 12.57 21.66 27.57
C PHE A 69 11.81 21.17 26.32
N ARG A 70 10.72 20.43 26.54
CA ARG A 70 9.87 19.82 25.48
C ARG A 70 8.54 20.56 25.29
N LEU A 71 8.46 21.83 25.69
CA LEU A 71 7.21 22.60 25.63
C LEU A 71 6.64 22.63 24.21
N GLN A 72 7.47 22.85 23.19
CA GLN A 72 7.01 22.87 21.79
C GLN A 72 6.40 21.53 21.36
N GLU A 73 6.97 20.40 21.77
CA GLU A 73 6.43 19.07 21.46
C GLU A 73 5.09 18.83 22.17
N PHE A 74 4.97 19.30 23.42
CA PHE A 74 3.71 19.26 24.17
C PHE A 74 2.62 20.09 23.50
N LEU A 75 2.92 21.33 23.09
CA LEU A 75 1.97 22.23 22.42
C LEU A 75 1.54 21.71 21.05
N LEU A 76 2.43 20.99 20.34
CA LEU A 76 2.17 20.46 19.00
C LEU A 76 1.39 19.14 19.02
N ALA A 77 1.51 18.33 20.07
CA ALA A 77 0.81 17.06 20.18
C ALA A 77 -0.32 17.13 21.22
N TYR A 78 0.04 17.19 22.50
CA TYR A 78 -0.91 17.05 23.60
C TYR A 78 -1.95 18.16 23.62
N GLN A 79 -1.55 19.42 23.36
CA GLN A 79 -2.52 20.52 23.32
C GLN A 79 -3.42 20.46 22.07
N GLN A 80 -2.93 19.96 20.93
CA GLN A 80 -3.73 19.86 19.70
C GLN A 80 -4.72 18.70 19.75
N GLU A 81 -4.32 17.58 20.36
CA GLU A 81 -5.16 16.40 20.51
C GLU A 81 -6.19 16.55 21.63
N HIS A 82 -5.95 17.43 22.60
CA HIS A 82 -6.88 17.66 23.70
C HIS A 82 -8.16 18.34 23.22
N VAL A 83 -9.25 17.58 23.22
CA VAL A 83 -10.61 18.07 23.01
C VAL A 83 -11.41 17.76 24.29
N PRO A 84 -12.08 18.76 24.91
CA PRO A 84 -12.97 18.50 26.05
C PRO A 84 -14.05 17.49 25.66
N ILE A 85 -14.47 16.64 26.60
CA ILE A 85 -15.44 15.56 26.36
C ILE A 85 -16.75 16.13 25.79
N GLU A 86 -17.21 17.26 26.32
CA GLU A 86 -18.41 17.95 25.87
C GLU A 86 -18.28 18.49 24.44
N VAL A 87 -17.06 18.74 23.96
CA VAL A 87 -16.84 19.11 22.56
C VAL A 87 -16.76 17.85 21.71
N GLU A 88 -16.03 16.83 22.15
CA GLU A 88 -15.85 15.57 21.41
C GLU A 88 -17.17 14.87 21.11
N GLU A 89 -18.07 14.75 22.10
CA GLU A 89 -19.40 14.15 21.92
C GLU A 89 -20.22 14.86 20.84
N TRP A 90 -20.15 16.19 20.79
CA TRP A 90 -20.90 17.00 19.84
C TRP A 90 -20.21 17.08 18.48
N LEU A 91 -18.88 16.99 18.39
CA LEU A 91 -18.15 17.04 17.13
C LEU A 91 -18.64 15.96 16.15
N CYS A 92 -18.97 14.77 16.64
CA CYS A 92 -19.54 13.70 15.84
C CYS A 92 -20.90 14.06 15.22
N CYS A 93 -21.68 14.93 15.86
CA CYS A 93 -22.97 15.39 15.36
C CYS A 93 -22.85 16.51 14.31
N PHE A 94 -21.72 17.21 14.25
CA PHE A 94 -21.44 18.28 13.29
C PHE A 94 -20.58 17.82 12.10
N VAL A 95 -20.43 16.51 11.92
CA VAL A 95 -19.85 15.96 10.70
C VAL A 95 -20.74 16.37 9.53
N LYS A 96 -20.13 16.91 8.48
CA LYS A 96 -20.84 17.36 7.27
C LYS A 96 -21.57 16.19 6.61
N ASP A 97 -22.63 16.51 5.87
CA ASP A 97 -23.38 15.50 5.12
C ASP A 97 -22.46 14.81 4.10
N PRO A 98 -22.28 13.47 4.18
CA PRO A 98 -21.41 12.73 3.28
C PRO A 98 -21.86 12.83 1.82
N LEU A 99 -23.16 12.97 1.54
CA LEU A 99 -23.66 13.10 0.17
C LEU A 99 -23.29 14.46 -0.42
N GLU A 100 -23.49 15.55 0.33
CA GLU A 100 -23.12 16.91 -0.12
C GLU A 100 -21.61 17.01 -0.36
N GLU A 101 -20.81 16.52 0.58
CA GLU A 101 -19.35 16.51 0.44
C GLU A 101 -18.86 15.65 -0.73
N LEU A 102 -19.54 14.54 -1.04
CA LEU A 102 -19.24 13.69 -2.20
C LEU A 102 -19.61 14.38 -3.52
N CYS A 103 -20.77 15.03 -3.59
CA CYS A 103 -21.19 15.83 -4.75
C CYS A 103 -20.18 16.95 -5.02
N ASP A 104 -19.79 17.70 -3.99
CA ASP A 104 -18.79 18.76 -4.09
C ASP A 104 -17.43 18.20 -4.51
N ALA A 105 -16.98 17.09 -3.90
CA ALA A 105 -15.71 16.45 -4.27
C ALA A 105 -15.67 15.99 -5.72
N SER A 106 -16.78 15.42 -6.21
CA SER A 106 -16.91 14.94 -7.59
C SER A 106 -16.90 16.11 -8.58
N LYS A 107 -17.58 17.21 -8.24
CA LYS A 107 -17.60 18.43 -9.04
C LYS A 107 -16.22 19.10 -9.08
N ASP A 108 -15.59 19.30 -7.93
CA ASP A 108 -14.25 19.90 -7.82
C ASP A 108 -13.22 19.10 -8.64
N LEU A 109 -13.31 17.75 -8.62
CA LEU A 109 -12.43 16.89 -9.41
C LEU A 109 -12.71 16.99 -10.91
N PHE A 110 -13.99 16.98 -11.31
CA PHE A 110 -14.39 17.12 -12.71
C PHE A 110 -13.89 18.43 -13.31
N ASP A 111 -14.21 19.55 -12.67
CA ASP A 111 -13.84 20.89 -13.12
C ASP A 111 -12.30 21.03 -13.22
N ALA A 112 -11.56 20.44 -12.27
CA ALA A 112 -10.10 20.47 -12.28
C ALA A 112 -9.48 19.62 -13.40
N VAL A 113 -10.05 18.45 -13.72
CA VAL A 113 -9.57 17.56 -14.80
C VAL A 113 -9.96 18.11 -16.18
N GLU A 114 -11.14 18.71 -16.31
CA GLU A 114 -11.58 19.39 -17.53
C GLU A 114 -10.64 20.57 -17.85
N ALA A 115 -10.34 21.41 -16.87
CA ALA A 115 -9.42 22.55 -17.01
C ALA A 115 -7.94 22.14 -17.18
N PHE A 116 -7.61 20.85 -17.03
CA PHE A 116 -6.23 20.39 -17.11
C PHE A 116 -5.71 20.45 -18.55
N PRO A 117 -4.53 21.08 -18.80
CA PRO A 117 -4.05 21.33 -20.14
C PRO A 117 -3.80 20.04 -20.91
N GLU A 118 -4.18 20.04 -22.18
CA GLU A 118 -3.86 18.94 -23.08
C GLU A 118 -2.37 18.92 -23.42
N MET A 119 -1.85 17.72 -23.65
CA MET A 119 -0.45 17.55 -24.02
C MET A 119 -0.25 17.89 -25.49
N GLU A 120 0.56 18.91 -25.77
CA GLU A 120 0.87 19.28 -27.15
C GLU A 120 1.69 18.16 -27.84
N PRO A 121 1.26 17.67 -29.02
CA PRO A 121 2.00 16.65 -29.75
C PRO A 121 3.27 17.25 -30.35
N THR A 122 4.42 16.79 -29.86
CA THR A 122 5.74 17.21 -30.34
C THR A 122 6.29 16.27 -31.42
N ARG A 123 7.05 16.80 -32.37
CA ARG A 123 7.76 16.01 -33.40
C ARG A 123 9.22 15.82 -33.01
N GLY A 124 9.73 14.58 -33.08
CA GLY A 124 11.15 14.25 -32.87
C GLY A 124 11.58 13.98 -31.43
N TYR A 125 10.76 14.33 -30.44
CA TYR A 125 10.97 13.99 -29.03
C TYR A 125 9.62 13.77 -28.34
N ARG A 126 9.63 13.11 -27.18
CA ARG A 126 8.44 12.98 -26.33
C ARG A 126 8.36 14.18 -25.41
N ALA A 127 7.30 14.97 -25.50
CA ALA A 127 7.03 16.04 -24.54
C ALA A 127 6.95 15.47 -23.11
N VAL A 128 7.32 16.28 -22.13
CA VAL A 128 7.17 15.92 -20.73
C VAL A 128 5.70 16.03 -20.38
N LYS A 129 5.10 14.95 -19.85
CA LYS A 129 3.72 14.97 -19.38
C LYS A 129 3.56 16.09 -18.33
N PRO A 130 2.52 16.93 -18.38
CA PRO A 130 2.29 17.97 -17.37
C PRO A 130 2.21 17.37 -15.95
N SER A 131 2.51 18.18 -14.94
CA SER A 131 2.42 17.78 -13.54
C SER A 131 0.96 17.80 -13.08
N VAL A 132 0.54 16.76 -12.36
CA VAL A 132 -0.82 16.64 -11.79
C VAL A 132 -0.93 17.25 -10.39
N THR A 133 0.06 18.01 -9.93
CA THR A 133 0.03 18.74 -8.64
C THR A 133 -1.29 19.49 -8.37
N PRO A 134 -1.91 20.23 -9.33
CA PRO A 134 -3.17 20.93 -9.06
C PRO A 134 -4.36 19.98 -8.81
N LEU A 135 -4.29 18.73 -9.28
CA LEU A 135 -5.35 17.74 -9.12
C LEU A 135 -5.27 17.00 -7.77
N LEU A 136 -4.14 17.06 -7.06
CA LEU A 136 -3.92 16.22 -5.87
C LEU A 136 -4.86 16.54 -4.71
N ALA A 137 -5.25 17.81 -4.55
CA ALA A 137 -6.14 18.22 -3.46
C ALA A 137 -7.59 17.75 -3.71
N THR A 138 -8.10 17.95 -4.93
CA THR A 138 -9.44 17.51 -5.34
C THR A 138 -9.53 15.98 -5.37
N LEU A 139 -8.48 15.31 -5.87
CA LEU A 139 -8.35 13.86 -5.83
C LEU A 139 -8.44 13.31 -4.40
N LYS A 140 -7.68 13.87 -3.45
CA LYS A 140 -7.72 13.45 -2.04
C LYS A 140 -9.07 13.64 -1.38
N LYS A 141 -9.81 14.70 -1.77
CA LYS A 141 -11.18 14.92 -1.28
C LYS A 141 -12.10 13.82 -1.78
N PHE A 142 -12.02 13.48 -3.07
CA PHE A 142 -12.79 12.40 -3.68
C PHE A 142 -12.46 11.01 -3.09
N GLU A 143 -11.17 10.69 -2.95
CA GLU A 143 -10.68 9.47 -2.29
C GLU A 143 -11.23 9.32 -0.87
N ARG A 144 -11.21 10.41 -0.08
CA ARG A 144 -11.70 10.40 1.30
C ARG A 144 -13.19 10.09 1.40
N GLN A 145 -14.00 10.66 0.50
CA GLN A 145 -15.45 10.48 0.55
C GLN A 145 -15.90 9.09 0.08
N LEU A 146 -15.14 8.43 -0.79
CA LEU A 146 -15.50 7.11 -1.30
C LEU A 146 -14.73 5.95 -0.67
N GLY A 147 -13.68 6.24 0.11
CA GLY A 147 -12.95 5.22 0.87
C GLY A 147 -11.99 4.36 0.05
N PHE A 148 -11.60 4.78 -1.16
CA PHE A 148 -10.58 4.12 -1.96
C PHE A 148 -9.43 5.07 -2.32
N LYS A 149 -8.33 4.51 -2.82
CA LYS A 149 -7.15 5.29 -3.21
C LYS A 149 -6.94 5.26 -4.72
N ILE A 150 -6.71 6.42 -5.33
CA ILE A 150 -6.35 6.57 -6.73
C ILE A 150 -4.84 6.80 -6.86
N SER A 151 -4.19 6.14 -7.82
CA SER A 151 -2.79 6.44 -8.14
C SER A 151 -2.66 7.78 -8.88
N PRO A 152 -1.89 8.75 -8.35
CA PRO A 152 -1.60 9.98 -9.09
C PRO A 152 -0.87 9.73 -10.41
N THR A 153 -0.11 8.63 -10.49
CA THR A 153 0.60 8.23 -11.70
C THR A 153 -0.37 7.74 -12.77
N GLY A 154 -1.38 6.95 -12.37
CA GLY A 154 -2.48 6.55 -13.24
C GLY A 154 -3.27 7.75 -13.73
N LEU A 155 -3.65 8.67 -12.84
CA LEU A 155 -4.34 9.90 -13.22
C LEU A 155 -3.52 10.72 -14.22
N ARG A 156 -2.21 10.86 -14.00
CA ARG A 156 -1.30 11.53 -14.95
C ARG A 156 -1.27 10.85 -16.31
N ALA A 157 -1.33 9.52 -16.36
CA ALA A 157 -1.41 8.78 -17.61
C ALA A 157 -2.72 9.07 -18.34
N VAL A 158 -3.85 8.99 -17.63
CA VAL A 158 -5.20 9.25 -18.13
C VAL A 158 -5.30 10.65 -18.74
N VAL A 159 -4.94 11.71 -17.99
CA VAL A 159 -5.06 13.10 -18.49
C VAL A 159 -4.09 13.44 -19.62
N SER A 160 -3.03 12.63 -19.81
CA SER A 160 -2.09 12.81 -20.92
C SER A 160 -2.48 12.03 -22.18
N ASN A 161 -3.46 11.12 -22.10
CA ASN A 161 -3.96 10.33 -23.22
C ASN A 161 -5.37 10.81 -23.55
N THR A 162 -5.57 11.37 -24.75
CA THR A 162 -6.85 11.98 -25.15
C THR A 162 -8.04 11.03 -25.00
N VAL A 163 -7.87 9.77 -25.39
CA VAL A 163 -8.95 8.75 -25.33
C VAL A 163 -9.28 8.36 -23.90
N LEU A 164 -8.26 8.20 -23.04
CA LEU A 164 -8.49 7.89 -21.63
C LEU A 164 -9.05 9.09 -20.88
N LYS A 165 -8.60 10.31 -21.20
CA LYS A 165 -9.12 11.56 -20.62
C LYS A 165 -10.60 11.72 -20.93
N GLU A 166 -11.01 11.54 -22.19
CA GLU A 166 -12.41 11.62 -22.62
C GLU A 166 -13.26 10.58 -21.89
N ARG A 167 -12.85 9.30 -21.91
CA ARG A 167 -13.56 8.22 -21.20
C ARG A 167 -13.70 8.51 -19.69
N PHE A 168 -12.63 8.99 -19.06
CA PHE A 168 -12.64 9.33 -17.64
C PHE A 168 -13.58 10.50 -17.34
N LEU A 169 -13.59 11.54 -18.17
CA LEU A 169 -14.50 12.68 -18.01
C LEU A 169 -15.96 12.27 -18.21
N ASP A 170 -16.26 11.46 -19.22
CA ASP A 170 -17.60 10.93 -19.47
C ASP A 170 -18.12 10.12 -18.27
N ASP A 171 -17.31 9.18 -17.78
CA ASP A 171 -17.68 8.35 -16.64
C ASP A 171 -17.83 9.17 -15.35
N LEU A 172 -17.00 10.20 -15.14
CA LEU A 172 -17.06 11.06 -13.95
C LEU A 172 -18.28 11.98 -14.00
N PHE A 173 -18.62 12.50 -15.18
CA PHE A 173 -19.81 13.31 -15.40
C PHE A 173 -21.09 12.52 -15.19
N GLU A 174 -21.16 11.31 -15.75
CA GLU A 174 -22.30 10.41 -15.55
C GLU A 174 -22.41 9.98 -14.09
N TYR A 175 -21.30 9.61 -13.43
CA TYR A 175 -21.27 9.33 -12.00
C TYR A 175 -21.85 10.49 -11.18
N ARG A 176 -21.39 11.73 -11.46
CA ARG A 176 -21.87 12.94 -10.79
C ARG A 176 -23.38 13.13 -10.94
N LYS A 177 -23.91 12.98 -12.16
CA LYS A 177 -25.35 13.08 -12.41
C LYS A 177 -26.15 12.02 -11.69
N LEU A 178 -25.62 10.79 -11.58
CA LEU A 178 -26.28 9.69 -10.91
C LEU A 178 -26.36 9.94 -9.40
N ILE A 179 -25.26 10.37 -8.76
CA ILE A 179 -25.28 10.68 -7.32
C ILE A 179 -26.15 11.90 -6.99
N GLU A 180 -26.18 12.93 -7.85
CA GLU A 180 -27.04 14.11 -7.68
C GLU A 180 -28.53 13.75 -7.77
N ARG A 181 -28.88 12.76 -8.59
CA ARG A 181 -30.27 12.35 -8.84
C ARG A 181 -30.78 11.28 -7.87
N GLU A 182 -29.96 10.28 -7.59
CA GLU A 182 -30.37 9.02 -6.94
C GLU A 182 -29.68 8.81 -5.57
N GLY A 183 -28.73 9.67 -5.21
CA GLY A 183 -27.87 9.50 -4.03
C GLY A 183 -26.75 8.48 -4.27
N SER A 184 -25.97 8.21 -3.24
CA SER A 184 -24.81 7.30 -3.31
C SER A 184 -25.20 5.87 -2.93
N THR A 185 -25.16 4.93 -3.87
CA THR A 185 -25.47 3.51 -3.63
C THR A 185 -24.54 2.85 -2.61
N PRO A 186 -23.20 3.07 -2.64
CA PRO A 186 -22.31 2.51 -1.63
C PRO A 186 -22.67 2.91 -0.19
N HIS A 187 -23.02 4.20 0.03
CA HIS A 187 -23.47 4.67 1.33
C HIS A 187 -24.79 4.04 1.76
N ARG A 188 -25.74 3.86 0.82
CA ARG A 188 -27.00 3.16 1.09
C ARG A 188 -26.79 1.69 1.46
N ARG A 189 -25.84 0.98 0.81
CA ARG A 189 -25.46 -0.39 1.18
C ARG A 189 -24.89 -0.46 2.59
N LEU A 190 -23.93 0.39 2.90
CA LEU A 190 -23.30 0.43 4.22
C LEU A 190 -24.30 0.77 5.33
N ALA A 191 -25.20 1.73 5.07
CA ALA A 191 -26.27 2.08 5.99
C ALA A 191 -27.23 0.92 6.22
N ARG A 192 -27.64 0.22 5.15
CA ARG A 192 -28.49 -0.98 5.24
C ARG A 192 -27.82 -2.09 6.06
N GLU A 193 -26.58 -2.44 5.76
CA GLU A 193 -25.82 -3.45 6.52
C GLU A 193 -25.66 -3.08 8.00
N SER A 194 -25.49 -1.78 8.29
CA SER A 194 -25.38 -1.30 9.67
C SER A 194 -26.72 -1.40 10.39
N LEU A 195 -27.82 -0.98 9.75
CA LEU A 195 -29.17 -1.09 10.30
C LEU A 195 -29.57 -2.56 10.52
N GLU A 196 -29.27 -3.45 9.58
CA GLU A 196 -29.52 -4.89 9.72
C GLU A 196 -28.79 -5.52 10.92
N LYS A 197 -27.65 -4.97 11.35
CA LYS A 197 -26.95 -5.40 12.58
C LYS A 197 -27.58 -4.89 13.88
N PHE A 198 -28.27 -3.76 13.83
CA PHE A 198 -28.93 -3.17 15.01
C PHE A 198 -30.36 -3.65 15.20
N LEU A 199 -31.00 -4.14 14.13
CA LEU A 199 -32.32 -4.73 14.23
C LEU A 199 -32.22 -6.07 14.99
N PRO A 200 -33.08 -6.31 16.00
CA PRO A 200 -33.13 -7.60 16.67
C PRO A 200 -33.38 -8.67 15.60
N GLY A 201 -32.57 -9.75 15.65
CA GLY A 201 -32.71 -10.88 14.75
C GLY A 201 -34.18 -11.28 14.65
N ARG A 202 -34.64 -11.50 13.42
CA ARG A 202 -36.04 -11.72 13.03
C ARG A 202 -36.68 -12.99 13.63
N GLU A 203 -36.10 -13.55 14.69
CA GLU A 203 -36.50 -14.81 15.31
C GLU A 203 -37.39 -14.63 16.55
N ASP A 204 -37.60 -13.39 17.06
CA ASP A 204 -38.43 -13.15 18.27
C ASP A 204 -39.71 -12.31 18.06
N GLU A 205 -40.06 -11.90 16.84
CA GLU A 205 -41.32 -11.16 16.55
C GLU A 205 -42.38 -12.00 15.82
N GLU A 206 -42.75 -13.16 16.38
CA GLU A 206 -44.00 -13.86 16.01
C GLU A 206 -45.15 -13.63 17.02
N SER A 207 -45.04 -12.61 17.88
CA SER A 207 -46.13 -12.31 18.82
C SER A 207 -46.39 -10.81 18.97
N TYR A 208 -47.63 -10.41 18.65
CA TYR A 208 -48.29 -9.13 18.92
C TYR A 208 -48.06 -7.95 17.96
N VAL A 209 -48.68 -7.98 16.78
CA VAL A 209 -49.51 -6.85 16.31
C VAL A 209 -50.75 -7.39 15.59
N THR A 210 -51.77 -7.81 16.34
CA THR A 210 -53.15 -7.83 15.84
C THR A 210 -53.73 -6.43 15.97
N ALA A 211 -53.38 -5.55 15.02
CA ALA A 211 -54.08 -4.30 14.78
C ALA A 211 -54.57 -4.29 13.33
N GLN A 212 -55.87 -4.54 13.19
CA GLN A 212 -56.64 -4.40 11.96
C GLN A 212 -56.47 -3.00 11.38
N LYS A 213 -56.32 -2.91 10.04
CA LYS A 213 -56.31 -1.66 9.26
C LYS A 213 -55.27 -0.62 9.71
N VAL A 214 -53.99 -0.98 9.66
CA VAL A 214 -52.94 0.01 9.42
C VAL A 214 -52.67 0.03 7.91
N ASP A 215 -52.77 1.22 7.34
CA ASP A 215 -52.99 1.56 5.93
C ASP A 215 -52.21 0.73 4.89
N MET A 216 -52.89 0.36 3.79
CA MET A 216 -52.22 -0.03 2.54
C MET A 216 -51.21 1.05 2.10
N VAL A 217 -51.49 2.32 2.39
CA VAL A 217 -50.58 3.45 2.17
C VAL A 217 -49.31 3.31 3.03
N GLY A 218 -49.39 2.87 4.29
CA GLY A 218 -48.22 2.66 5.14
C GLY A 218 -47.33 1.52 4.64
N ASN A 219 -47.92 0.44 4.14
CA ASN A 219 -47.17 -0.66 3.51
C ASN A 219 -46.59 -0.28 2.15
N GLU A 220 -47.31 0.48 1.32
CA GLU A 220 -46.77 0.99 0.05
C GLU A 220 -45.70 2.05 0.27
N LEU A 221 -45.87 2.97 1.23
CA LEU A 221 -44.87 3.96 1.60
C LEU A 221 -43.67 3.29 2.26
N GLY A 222 -43.88 2.28 3.11
CA GLY A 222 -42.81 1.48 3.71
C GLY A 222 -42.06 0.65 2.68
N LYS A 223 -42.74 0.10 1.67
CA LYS A 223 -42.11 -0.55 0.51
C LYS A 223 -41.45 0.45 -0.43
N PHE A 224 -41.98 1.66 -0.57
CA PHE A 224 -41.41 2.71 -1.43
C PHE A 224 -40.17 3.32 -0.78
N VAL A 225 -40.26 3.76 0.48
CA VAL A 225 -39.12 4.16 1.31
C VAL A 225 -38.15 3.01 1.41
N GLY A 226 -38.63 1.78 1.61
CA GLY A 226 -37.85 0.56 1.57
C GLY A 226 -37.11 0.38 0.25
N ALA A 227 -37.78 0.51 -0.90
CA ALA A 227 -37.19 0.32 -2.23
C ALA A 227 -36.28 1.49 -2.66
N VAL A 228 -36.55 2.70 -2.20
CA VAL A 228 -35.71 3.89 -2.45
C VAL A 228 -34.48 3.86 -1.53
N ALA A 229 -34.64 3.42 -0.29
CA ALA A 229 -33.56 3.29 0.68
C ALA A 229 -32.74 2.01 0.49
N SER A 230 -33.33 0.91 0.00
CA SER A 230 -32.64 -0.35 -0.22
C SER A 230 -31.95 -0.32 -1.59
N PRO A 231 -30.62 -0.40 -1.64
CA PRO A 231 -29.90 -0.50 -2.90
C PRO A 231 -30.28 -1.82 -3.61
N PRO A 232 -30.24 -1.87 -4.95
CA PRO A 232 -30.47 -3.11 -5.69
C PRO A 232 -29.43 -4.16 -5.30
N ASP A 233 -29.80 -5.45 -5.28
CA ASP A 233 -28.83 -6.52 -4.98
C ASP A 233 -27.76 -6.64 -6.08
N THR A 234 -28.04 -6.13 -7.28
CA THR A 234 -27.10 -6.01 -8.39
C THR A 234 -26.36 -4.67 -8.37
N THR A 235 -25.27 -4.56 -9.13
CA THR A 235 -24.49 -3.31 -9.21
C THR A 235 -25.32 -2.18 -9.83
N ALA A 236 -25.45 -1.09 -9.09
CA ALA A 236 -26.19 0.09 -9.53
C ALA A 236 -25.44 0.88 -10.61
N ALA A 237 -26.09 1.87 -11.22
CA ALA A 237 -25.51 2.64 -12.31
C ALA A 237 -24.32 3.50 -11.85
N ASP A 238 -24.42 4.12 -10.67
CA ASP A 238 -23.34 4.92 -10.07
C ASP A 238 -22.13 4.04 -9.72
N GLU A 239 -22.37 2.86 -9.14
CA GLU A 239 -21.33 1.86 -8.87
C GLU A 239 -20.63 1.41 -10.16
N LYS A 240 -21.39 1.12 -11.23
CA LYS A 240 -20.80 0.77 -12.54
C LYS A 240 -19.89 1.88 -13.06
N LYS A 241 -20.31 3.14 -12.96
CA LYS A 241 -19.49 4.28 -13.40
C LYS A 241 -18.25 4.44 -12.54
N LEU A 242 -18.36 4.22 -11.24
CA LEU A 242 -17.21 4.20 -10.33
C LEU A 242 -16.20 3.10 -10.68
N ILE A 243 -16.67 1.89 -10.98
CA ILE A 243 -15.84 0.77 -11.44
C ILE A 243 -15.15 1.13 -12.76
N CYS A 244 -15.85 1.77 -13.70
CA CYS A 244 -15.29 2.22 -14.98
C CYS A 244 -14.20 3.29 -14.79
N LEU A 245 -14.38 4.24 -13.88
CA LEU A 245 -13.36 5.24 -13.52
C LEU A 245 -12.09 4.57 -13.00
N LEU A 246 -12.23 3.69 -12.01
CA LEU A 246 -11.08 2.96 -11.44
C LEU A 246 -10.40 2.06 -12.48
N THR A 247 -11.18 1.42 -13.36
CA THR A 247 -10.65 0.63 -14.47
C THR A 247 -9.85 1.50 -15.45
N THR A 248 -10.35 2.68 -15.81
CA THR A 248 -9.68 3.62 -16.72
C THR A 248 -8.37 4.14 -16.12
N ILE A 249 -8.36 4.46 -14.83
CA ILE A 249 -7.11 4.86 -14.15
C ILE A 249 -6.14 3.68 -14.04
N SER A 250 -6.64 2.46 -13.81
CA SER A 250 -5.80 1.25 -13.78
C SER A 250 -5.15 0.97 -15.13
N GLU A 251 -5.85 1.21 -16.25
CA GLU A 251 -5.32 1.12 -17.60
C GLU A 251 -4.14 2.10 -17.77
N GLY A 252 -4.31 3.36 -17.33
CA GLY A 252 -3.23 4.35 -17.32
C GLY A 252 -2.04 3.96 -16.43
N CYS A 253 -2.27 3.29 -15.30
CA CYS A 253 -1.19 2.75 -14.46
C CYS A 253 -0.42 1.63 -15.17
N VAL A 254 -1.13 0.72 -15.84
CA VAL A 254 -0.52 -0.37 -16.62
C VAL A 254 0.34 0.19 -17.75
N ASP A 255 -0.14 1.22 -18.46
CA ASP A 255 0.61 1.90 -19.54
C ASP A 255 1.95 2.50 -19.05
N LEU A 256 2.00 2.95 -17.80
CA LEU A 256 3.21 3.49 -17.18
C LEU A 256 4.05 2.44 -16.43
N GLY A 257 3.65 1.17 -16.43
CA GLY A 257 4.36 0.10 -15.73
C GLY A 257 4.16 0.07 -14.21
N HIS A 258 3.18 0.80 -13.69
CA HIS A 258 2.83 0.83 -12.26
C HIS A 258 1.76 -0.23 -11.93
N TYR A 259 2.12 -1.49 -12.08
CA TYR A 259 1.18 -2.61 -11.96
C TYR A 259 0.65 -2.86 -10.54
N ASP A 260 1.41 -2.50 -9.51
CA ASP A 260 0.99 -2.63 -8.10
C ASP A 260 -0.16 -1.65 -7.79
N ASP A 261 -0.01 -0.40 -8.22
CA ASP A 261 -1.05 0.63 -8.13
C ASP A 261 -2.31 0.23 -8.92
N ALA A 262 -2.14 -0.27 -10.15
CA ALA A 262 -3.26 -0.77 -10.95
C ALA A 262 -4.01 -1.90 -10.22
N SER A 263 -3.28 -2.84 -9.62
CA SER A 263 -3.87 -3.96 -8.88
C SER A 263 -4.60 -3.49 -7.63
N SER A 264 -4.07 -2.50 -6.91
CA SER A 264 -4.73 -1.93 -5.72
C SER A 264 -6.06 -1.28 -6.10
N MET A 265 -6.09 -0.45 -7.15
CA MET A 265 -7.32 0.22 -7.58
C MET A 265 -8.37 -0.76 -8.11
N LEU A 266 -7.95 -1.82 -8.82
CA LEU A 266 -8.86 -2.86 -9.28
C LEU A 266 -9.41 -3.72 -8.13
N ALA A 267 -8.62 -3.92 -7.07
CA ALA A 267 -9.10 -4.57 -5.85
C ALA A 267 -10.13 -3.70 -5.12
N ASP A 268 -9.91 -2.39 -5.05
CA ASP A 268 -10.89 -1.44 -4.51
C ASP A 268 -12.16 -1.40 -5.38
N ALA A 269 -12.01 -1.43 -6.72
CA ALA A 269 -13.14 -1.48 -7.65
C ALA A 269 -14.02 -2.73 -7.45
N LEU A 270 -13.39 -3.87 -7.13
CA LEU A 270 -14.10 -5.13 -6.89
C LEU A 270 -15.10 -5.03 -5.72
N LEU A 271 -14.84 -4.16 -4.74
CA LEU A 271 -15.74 -3.93 -3.59
C LEU A 271 -17.09 -3.33 -4.00
N PHE A 272 -17.14 -2.62 -5.13
CA PHE A 272 -18.35 -2.02 -5.68
C PHE A 272 -19.06 -2.94 -6.69
N CYS A 273 -18.49 -4.09 -7.03
CA CYS A 273 -19.09 -5.04 -7.95
C CYS A 273 -20.01 -6.01 -7.18
N HIS A 274 -21.31 -6.01 -7.50
CA HIS A 274 -22.29 -6.89 -6.85
C HIS A 274 -22.89 -7.94 -7.81
N ASP A 275 -22.96 -7.65 -9.11
CA ASP A 275 -23.38 -8.61 -10.14
C ASP A 275 -22.23 -9.49 -10.66
N SER A 276 -22.56 -10.66 -11.22
CA SER A 276 -21.56 -11.64 -11.68
C SER A 276 -20.74 -11.17 -12.88
N ASP A 277 -21.31 -10.35 -13.78
CA ASP A 277 -20.62 -9.89 -14.98
C ASP A 277 -19.58 -8.81 -14.66
N THR A 278 -19.91 -7.85 -13.79
CA THR A 278 -18.95 -6.86 -13.30
C THR A 278 -17.88 -7.48 -12.43
N LYS A 279 -18.22 -8.44 -11.56
CA LYS A 279 -17.24 -9.22 -10.79
C LYS A 279 -16.29 -9.99 -11.71
N ALA A 280 -16.80 -10.68 -12.73
CA ALA A 280 -15.98 -11.41 -13.68
C ALA A 280 -15.01 -10.49 -14.44
N ALA A 281 -15.49 -9.32 -14.89
CA ALA A 281 -14.67 -8.33 -15.55
C ALA A 281 -13.59 -7.74 -14.63
N ALA A 282 -13.94 -7.40 -13.39
CA ALA A 282 -13.01 -6.87 -12.39
C ALA A 282 -11.93 -7.90 -12.03
N HIS A 283 -12.31 -9.16 -11.78
CA HIS A 283 -11.36 -10.25 -11.55
C HIS A 283 -10.45 -10.50 -12.77
N ALA A 284 -10.98 -10.45 -14.00
CA ALA A 284 -10.15 -10.61 -15.19
C ALA A 284 -9.10 -9.48 -15.31
N ASN A 285 -9.50 -8.22 -15.07
CA ASN A 285 -8.57 -7.09 -15.09
C ASN A 285 -7.53 -7.18 -13.95
N LEU A 286 -7.96 -7.55 -12.75
CA LEU A 286 -7.09 -7.75 -11.58
C LEU A 286 -6.10 -8.91 -11.81
N ALA A 287 -6.52 -9.95 -12.53
CA ALA A 287 -5.64 -11.04 -12.93
C ALA A 287 -4.54 -10.53 -13.88
N ILE A 288 -4.90 -9.71 -14.87
CA ILE A 288 -3.94 -9.11 -15.82
C ILE A 288 -2.93 -8.23 -15.07
N SER A 289 -3.41 -7.32 -14.22
CA SER A 289 -2.52 -6.42 -13.47
C SER A 289 -1.58 -7.20 -12.53
N SER A 290 -2.11 -8.22 -11.84
CA SER A 290 -1.33 -9.10 -10.96
C SER A 290 -0.29 -9.91 -11.73
N PHE A 291 -0.65 -10.40 -12.92
CA PHE A 291 0.24 -11.13 -13.82
C PHE A 291 1.41 -10.25 -14.26
N LEU A 292 1.12 -9.04 -14.76
CA LEU A 292 2.15 -8.06 -15.17
C LEU A 292 3.04 -7.63 -13.99
N ASN A 293 2.50 -7.60 -12.77
CA ASN A 293 3.24 -7.32 -11.54
C ASN A 293 4.09 -8.50 -11.03
N GLY A 294 4.05 -9.67 -11.69
CA GLY A 294 4.77 -10.88 -11.28
C GLY A 294 4.17 -11.61 -10.07
N LYS A 295 2.93 -11.29 -9.68
CA LYS A 295 2.21 -11.95 -8.58
C LYS A 295 1.37 -13.12 -9.11
N PHE A 296 2.05 -14.17 -9.60
CA PHE A 296 1.40 -15.25 -10.35
C PHE A 296 0.30 -16.00 -9.58
N ARG A 297 0.47 -16.24 -8.28
CA ARG A 297 -0.58 -16.87 -7.45
C ARG A 297 -1.85 -16.03 -7.34
N GLN A 298 -1.71 -14.70 -7.25
CA GLN A 298 -2.86 -13.79 -7.23
C GLN A 298 -3.51 -13.69 -8.62
N ALA A 299 -2.71 -13.70 -9.68
CA ALA A 299 -3.22 -13.75 -11.05
C ALA A 299 -4.00 -15.06 -11.32
N GLU A 300 -3.50 -16.20 -10.85
CA GLU A 300 -4.19 -17.49 -10.93
C GLU A 300 -5.53 -17.47 -10.17
N TYR A 301 -5.53 -16.99 -8.92
CA TYR A 301 -6.77 -16.86 -8.13
C TYR A 301 -7.82 -16.05 -8.89
N ASN A 302 -7.48 -14.83 -9.30
CA ASN A 302 -8.43 -13.95 -9.97
C ASN A 302 -8.85 -14.44 -11.37
N GLY A 303 -7.94 -15.07 -12.11
CA GLY A 303 -8.27 -15.67 -13.41
C GLY A 303 -9.26 -16.82 -13.26
N ARG A 304 -9.10 -17.64 -12.22
CA ARG A 304 -10.04 -18.71 -11.87
C ARG A 304 -11.38 -18.15 -11.41
N GLU A 305 -11.42 -17.15 -10.53
CA GLU A 305 -12.68 -16.53 -10.09
C GLU A 305 -13.45 -15.93 -11.27
N ALA A 306 -12.76 -15.25 -12.21
CA ALA A 306 -13.39 -14.74 -13.43
C ALA A 306 -14.00 -15.85 -14.31
N ALA A 307 -13.30 -16.99 -14.44
CA ALA A 307 -13.81 -18.16 -15.15
C ALA A 307 -15.01 -18.82 -14.44
N LEU A 308 -14.97 -18.97 -13.11
CA LEU A 308 -16.07 -19.55 -12.33
C LEU A 308 -17.35 -18.71 -12.38
N LEU A 309 -17.22 -17.38 -12.45
CA LEU A 309 -18.35 -16.46 -12.57
C LEU A 309 -19.01 -16.47 -13.96
N GLN A 310 -18.33 -17.01 -14.98
CA GLN A 310 -18.84 -17.14 -16.35
C GLN A 310 -18.64 -18.58 -16.88
N PRO A 311 -19.45 -19.53 -16.38
CA PRO A 311 -19.32 -20.95 -16.75
C PRO A 311 -19.68 -21.22 -18.21
N GLU A 312 -20.50 -20.36 -18.82
CA GLU A 312 -20.90 -20.46 -20.23
C GLU A 312 -20.42 -19.24 -21.00
N ALA A 313 -20.07 -19.46 -22.27
CA ALA A 313 -19.67 -18.40 -23.18
C ALA A 313 -20.85 -17.45 -23.45
N LYS A 314 -20.83 -16.27 -22.81
CA LYS A 314 -21.74 -15.19 -23.15
C LYS A 314 -21.30 -14.53 -24.44
N SER A 315 -22.26 -14.21 -25.32
CA SER A 315 -21.98 -13.51 -26.59
C SER A 315 -21.40 -12.11 -26.38
N VAL A 316 -21.74 -11.45 -25.28
CA VAL A 316 -21.39 -10.04 -25.01
C VAL A 316 -20.19 -9.90 -24.08
N SER A 317 -19.99 -10.83 -23.14
CA SER A 317 -18.95 -10.71 -22.12
C SER A 317 -17.80 -11.68 -22.36
N GLY A 318 -16.64 -11.14 -22.71
CA GLY A 318 -15.39 -11.90 -22.88
C GLY A 318 -14.56 -12.02 -21.60
N ALA A 319 -15.13 -11.75 -20.42
CA ALA A 319 -14.38 -11.71 -19.16
C ALA A 319 -13.90 -13.11 -18.72
N GLY A 320 -14.73 -14.13 -18.82
CA GLY A 320 -14.38 -15.52 -18.52
C GLY A 320 -13.27 -16.03 -19.44
N ALA A 321 -13.34 -15.72 -20.73
CA ALA A 321 -12.29 -16.06 -21.69
C ALA A 321 -10.94 -15.38 -21.34
N LYS A 322 -10.97 -14.10 -20.97
CA LYS A 322 -9.79 -13.39 -20.44
C LYS A 322 -9.26 -14.03 -19.17
N GLY A 323 -10.15 -14.38 -18.23
CA GLY A 323 -9.83 -15.05 -16.98
C GLY A 323 -9.09 -16.38 -17.20
N HIS A 324 -9.61 -17.24 -18.08
CA HIS A 324 -8.95 -18.49 -18.47
C HIS A 324 -7.58 -18.27 -19.11
N ALA A 325 -7.45 -17.31 -20.04
CA ALA A 325 -6.19 -17.04 -20.70
C ALA A 325 -5.11 -16.59 -19.71
N VAL A 326 -5.46 -15.70 -18.76
CA VAL A 326 -4.54 -15.23 -17.74
C VAL A 326 -4.25 -16.30 -16.69
N TRP A 327 -5.24 -17.13 -16.34
CA TRP A 327 -5.04 -18.27 -15.44
C TRP A 327 -4.01 -19.25 -16.03
N ALA A 328 -4.18 -19.64 -17.30
CA ALA A 328 -3.23 -20.51 -17.98
C ALA A 328 -1.83 -19.86 -18.07
N ALA A 329 -1.76 -18.57 -18.39
CA ALA A 329 -0.50 -17.83 -18.41
C ALA A 329 0.18 -17.78 -17.02
N ALA A 330 -0.56 -17.49 -15.96
CA ALA A 330 -0.04 -17.40 -14.61
C ALA A 330 0.50 -18.75 -14.11
N VAL A 331 -0.15 -19.85 -14.48
CA VAL A 331 0.31 -21.22 -14.18
C VAL A 331 1.55 -21.57 -15.00
N ALA A 332 1.61 -21.18 -16.27
CA ALA A 332 2.80 -21.38 -17.10
C ALA A 332 4.03 -20.62 -16.56
N TYR A 333 3.85 -19.40 -16.04
CA TYR A 333 4.92 -18.63 -15.39
C TYR A 333 5.32 -19.16 -13.99
N GLN A 334 4.52 -20.07 -13.42
CA GLN A 334 4.90 -20.88 -12.26
C GLN A 334 5.62 -22.19 -12.67
N ASP A 335 5.95 -22.34 -13.96
CA ASP A 335 6.63 -23.49 -14.56
C ASP A 335 5.82 -24.81 -14.54
N ASP A 336 4.49 -24.74 -14.44
CA ASP A 336 3.59 -25.89 -14.52
C ASP A 336 2.87 -25.92 -15.88
N ILE A 337 3.60 -26.31 -16.93
CA ILE A 337 3.12 -26.30 -18.31
C ILE A 337 1.99 -27.32 -18.52
N ASP A 338 2.05 -28.48 -17.84
CA ASP A 338 0.99 -29.50 -17.86
C ASP A 338 -0.36 -28.97 -17.40
N LYS A 339 -0.37 -28.27 -16.26
CA LYS A 339 -1.59 -27.66 -15.75
C LYS A 339 -2.05 -26.51 -16.64
N ALA A 340 -1.14 -25.68 -17.16
CA ALA A 340 -1.48 -24.60 -18.08
C ALA A 340 -2.15 -25.11 -19.38
N GLU A 341 -1.65 -26.23 -19.93
CA GLU A 341 -2.20 -26.88 -21.11
C GLU A 341 -3.63 -27.41 -20.87
N ARG A 342 -3.88 -28.02 -19.70
CA ARG A 342 -5.24 -28.46 -19.33
C ARG A 342 -6.22 -27.28 -19.27
N ILE A 343 -5.84 -26.21 -18.58
CA ILE A 343 -6.68 -25.01 -18.43
C ILE A 343 -7.01 -24.39 -19.79
N ILE A 344 -6.03 -24.29 -20.70
CA ILE A 344 -6.27 -23.65 -22.00
C ILE A 344 -7.09 -24.56 -22.93
N ASN A 345 -6.93 -25.88 -22.85
CA ASN A 345 -7.75 -26.83 -23.59
C ASN A 345 -9.21 -26.81 -23.11
N ASP A 346 -9.43 -26.74 -21.80
CA ASP A 346 -10.77 -26.54 -21.22
C ASP A 346 -11.37 -25.22 -21.72
N ALA A 347 -10.58 -24.14 -21.73
CA ALA A 347 -11.02 -22.84 -22.24
C ALA A 347 -11.34 -22.84 -23.74
N LEU A 348 -10.57 -23.55 -24.57
CA LEU A 348 -10.85 -23.73 -26.00
C LEU A 348 -12.16 -24.49 -26.24
N SER A 349 -12.50 -25.45 -25.37
CA SER A 349 -13.76 -26.18 -25.45
C SER A 349 -14.97 -25.29 -25.19
N LEU A 350 -14.84 -24.32 -24.27
CA LEU A 350 -15.90 -23.37 -23.91
C LEU A 350 -15.98 -22.18 -24.87
N TYR A 351 -14.83 -21.65 -25.30
CA TYR A 351 -14.70 -20.39 -26.06
C TYR A 351 -13.96 -20.59 -27.38
N SER A 352 -14.45 -21.50 -28.22
CA SER A 352 -13.78 -21.96 -29.46
C SER A 352 -13.47 -20.85 -30.47
N SER A 353 -14.23 -19.75 -30.47
CA SER A 353 -14.06 -18.61 -31.38
C SER A 353 -13.15 -17.50 -30.84
N ASN A 354 -12.72 -17.56 -29.57
CA ASN A 354 -11.98 -16.47 -28.95
C ASN A 354 -10.49 -16.46 -29.37
N GLU A 355 -10.07 -15.38 -30.04
CA GLU A 355 -8.70 -15.27 -30.56
C GLU A 355 -7.62 -15.19 -29.47
N ALA A 356 -7.91 -14.62 -28.30
CA ALA A 356 -6.93 -14.53 -27.22
C ALA A 356 -6.61 -15.92 -26.64
N ILE A 357 -7.62 -16.79 -26.50
CA ILE A 357 -7.43 -18.17 -26.04
C ILE A 357 -6.65 -18.98 -27.09
N LYS A 358 -6.99 -18.85 -28.38
CA LYS A 358 -6.24 -19.52 -29.46
C LYS A 358 -4.78 -19.12 -29.49
N GLU A 359 -4.48 -17.83 -29.31
CA GLU A 359 -3.09 -17.37 -29.29
C GLU A 359 -2.37 -17.87 -28.04
N MET A 360 -3.00 -17.85 -26.87
CA MET A 360 -2.42 -18.40 -25.65
C MET A 360 -2.13 -19.91 -25.78
N ALA A 361 -3.03 -20.68 -26.39
CA ALA A 361 -2.83 -22.10 -26.67
C ALA A 361 -1.61 -22.34 -27.58
N LYS A 362 -1.41 -21.53 -28.62
CA LYS A 362 -0.21 -21.59 -29.46
C LYS A 362 1.06 -21.28 -28.67
N GLN A 363 1.03 -20.32 -27.76
CA GLN A 363 2.19 -19.98 -26.93
C GLN A 363 2.52 -21.10 -25.94
N ILE A 364 1.53 -21.69 -25.28
CA ILE A 364 1.71 -22.85 -24.39
C ILE A 364 2.27 -24.04 -25.17
N GLN A 365 1.77 -24.30 -26.39
CA GLN A 365 2.30 -25.35 -27.25
C GLN A 365 3.77 -25.12 -27.62
N LYS A 366 4.16 -23.88 -27.95
CA LYS A 366 5.57 -23.54 -28.22
C LYS A 366 6.45 -23.80 -26.99
N MET A 367 5.98 -23.44 -25.80
CA MET A 367 6.70 -23.71 -24.54
C MET A 367 6.85 -25.20 -24.29
N ARG A 368 5.80 -26.00 -24.51
CA ARG A 368 5.84 -27.47 -24.38
C ARG A 368 6.87 -28.10 -25.32
N VAL A 369 6.87 -27.70 -26.59
CA VAL A 369 7.85 -28.18 -27.58
C VAL A 369 9.27 -27.83 -27.13
N ALA A 370 9.51 -26.60 -26.68
CA ALA A 370 10.81 -26.21 -26.14
C ALA A 370 11.19 -27.04 -24.90
N GLN A 371 10.28 -27.23 -23.94
CA GLN A 371 10.52 -27.98 -22.72
C GLN A 371 10.90 -29.44 -22.99
N SER A 372 10.22 -30.09 -23.94
CA SER A 372 10.51 -31.47 -24.36
C SER A 372 11.93 -31.66 -24.94
N SER A 373 12.58 -30.58 -25.39
CA SER A 373 13.94 -30.64 -25.94
C SER A 373 15.06 -30.58 -24.90
N PHE A 374 14.77 -30.12 -23.67
CA PHE A 374 15.78 -29.88 -22.63
C PHE A 374 15.80 -30.91 -21.50
N SER A 375 14.70 -31.63 -21.25
CA SER A 375 14.54 -32.53 -20.11
C SER A 375 14.07 -33.90 -20.57
N SER A 376 14.72 -34.97 -20.11
CA SER A 376 14.33 -36.36 -20.41
C SER A 376 12.92 -36.69 -19.91
N ASN A 377 12.46 -35.98 -18.88
CA ASN A 377 11.11 -36.12 -18.33
C ASN A 377 10.16 -35.03 -18.86
N GLY A 378 10.64 -34.12 -19.71
CA GLY A 378 9.83 -33.06 -20.30
C GLY A 378 9.31 -32.00 -19.32
N GLU A 379 9.77 -31.98 -18.07
CA GLU A 379 9.28 -31.08 -17.02
C GLU A 379 10.42 -30.26 -16.36
N VAL A 380 10.05 -29.11 -15.77
CA VAL A 380 10.94 -28.33 -14.89
C VAL A 380 11.00 -29.02 -13.52
N PRO A 381 12.19 -29.26 -12.94
CA PRO A 381 12.32 -29.87 -11.62
C PRO A 381 11.49 -29.14 -10.57
N GLU A 382 10.71 -29.86 -9.76
CA GLU A 382 9.79 -29.30 -8.79
C GLU A 382 10.45 -28.29 -7.83
N THR A 383 11.70 -28.53 -7.44
CA THR A 383 12.50 -27.65 -6.57
C THR A 383 12.89 -26.31 -7.21
N LEU A 384 12.83 -26.21 -8.53
CA LEU A 384 13.18 -25.01 -9.29
C LEU A 384 11.96 -24.28 -9.86
N ARG A 385 10.75 -24.86 -9.76
CA ARG A 385 9.53 -24.24 -10.30
C ARG A 385 9.28 -22.88 -9.66
N GLY A 386 9.08 -21.86 -10.49
CA GLY A 386 8.85 -20.48 -10.06
C GLY A 386 10.09 -19.76 -9.52
N SER A 387 11.28 -20.36 -9.59
CA SER A 387 12.53 -19.74 -9.10
C SER A 387 13.06 -18.64 -10.03
N ARG A 388 12.71 -18.69 -11.32
CA ARG A 388 13.18 -17.73 -12.32
C ARG A 388 12.31 -16.48 -12.34
N TYR A 389 12.95 -15.31 -12.29
CA TYR A 389 12.27 -14.04 -12.57
C TYR A 389 12.19 -13.80 -14.08
N TYR A 390 10.96 -13.66 -14.57
CA TYR A 390 10.65 -13.49 -15.98
C TYR A 390 10.36 -12.04 -16.33
N LEU A 391 9.82 -11.26 -15.39
CA LEU A 391 9.23 -9.96 -15.67
C LEU A 391 10.10 -8.79 -15.17
N PRO A 392 10.12 -7.64 -15.88
CA PRO A 392 10.77 -6.41 -15.42
C PRO A 392 10.24 -5.91 -14.07
N SER A 393 8.96 -6.15 -13.77
CA SER A 393 8.34 -5.80 -12.49
C SER A 393 9.00 -6.50 -11.30
N GLN A 394 9.31 -7.79 -11.44
CA GLN A 394 10.04 -8.57 -10.42
C GLN A 394 11.46 -8.03 -10.24
N GLN A 395 12.14 -7.66 -11.34
CA GLN A 395 13.48 -7.06 -11.28
C GLN A 395 13.47 -5.69 -10.60
N SER A 396 12.47 -4.85 -10.89
CA SER A 396 12.29 -3.56 -10.23
C SER A 396 12.02 -3.71 -8.73
N GLN A 397 11.18 -4.67 -8.35
CA GLN A 397 10.93 -4.98 -6.93
C GLN A 397 12.20 -5.50 -6.24
N ALA A 398 12.97 -6.38 -6.89
CA ALA A 398 14.24 -6.88 -6.37
C ALA A 398 15.27 -5.76 -6.21
N LEU A 399 15.31 -4.78 -7.12
CA LEU A 399 16.16 -3.59 -6.98
C LEU A 399 15.74 -2.72 -5.79
N ALA A 400 14.43 -2.57 -5.54
CA ALA A 400 13.91 -1.72 -4.49
C ALA A 400 13.91 -2.35 -3.09
N ARG A 401 13.77 -3.67 -2.99
CA ARG A 401 13.58 -4.41 -1.71
C ARG A 401 14.58 -5.55 -1.50
N GLY A 402 15.53 -5.74 -2.41
CA GLY A 402 16.53 -6.80 -2.30
C GLY A 402 17.60 -6.52 -1.25
N SER A 403 18.23 -7.58 -0.77
CA SER A 403 19.31 -7.48 0.22
C SER A 403 20.56 -6.85 -0.39
N GLY A 404 20.97 -5.70 0.15
CA GLY A 404 22.15 -4.97 -0.31
C GLY A 404 23.46 -5.58 0.20
N LYS A 405 24.57 -5.26 -0.48
CA LYS A 405 25.91 -5.59 0.04
C LYS A 405 26.27 -4.64 1.18
N GLY A 406 26.22 -5.14 2.42
CA GLY A 406 26.65 -4.42 3.62
C GLY A 406 25.55 -3.67 4.38
N PHE A 407 24.33 -3.56 3.84
CA PHE A 407 23.16 -3.00 4.50
C PHE A 407 21.90 -3.72 4.00
N ASP A 408 20.79 -3.60 4.74
CA ASP A 408 19.50 -4.24 4.43
C ASP A 408 19.61 -5.74 4.15
N ASN A 409 20.55 -6.42 4.82
CA ASN A 409 20.75 -7.86 4.77
C ASN A 409 20.74 -8.44 6.19
N GLU A 410 20.76 -9.76 6.27
CA GLU A 410 20.74 -10.54 7.51
C GLU A 410 21.95 -10.29 8.44
N PHE A 411 23.00 -9.61 7.96
CA PHE A 411 24.21 -9.30 8.73
C PHE A 411 24.28 -7.86 9.25
N ASP A 412 23.36 -6.96 8.84
CA ASP A 412 23.31 -5.56 9.30
C ASP A 412 22.32 -5.41 10.47
N TRP A 413 21.03 -5.33 10.15
CA TRP A 413 19.94 -5.28 11.13
C TRP A 413 18.90 -6.35 10.83
N VAL A 414 18.41 -6.99 11.89
CA VAL A 414 17.33 -7.98 11.83
C VAL A 414 16.05 -7.38 12.40
N LEU A 415 14.95 -7.55 11.67
CA LEU A 415 13.64 -7.14 12.11
C LEU A 415 13.01 -8.24 12.99
N PHE A 416 12.77 -7.93 14.26
CA PHE A 416 12.04 -8.81 15.17
C PHE A 416 10.88 -8.07 15.83
N LYS A 417 9.64 -8.52 15.55
CA LYS A 417 8.39 -7.94 16.09
C LYS A 417 8.36 -6.40 16.00
N ASN A 418 8.68 -5.86 14.83
CA ASN A 418 8.73 -4.41 14.53
C ASN A 418 9.87 -3.63 15.21
N LYS A 419 10.90 -4.30 15.74
CA LYS A 419 12.12 -3.66 16.29
C LYS A 419 13.35 -4.11 15.51
N LEU A 420 14.32 -3.21 15.37
CA LEU A 420 15.60 -3.51 14.75
C LEU A 420 16.59 -4.01 15.81
N TYR A 421 17.16 -5.19 15.56
CA TYR A 421 18.21 -5.79 16.37
C TYR A 421 19.50 -5.92 15.57
N PRO A 422 20.67 -5.80 16.20
CA PRO A 422 21.90 -6.15 15.51
C PRO A 422 21.90 -7.66 15.22
N ASN A 423 22.57 -8.09 14.14
CA ASN A 423 22.66 -9.51 13.74
C ASN A 423 23.04 -10.48 14.87
N LYS A 424 23.91 -10.07 15.81
CA LYS A 424 24.30 -10.89 16.97
C LYS A 424 23.14 -11.22 17.91
N MET A 425 22.04 -10.46 17.87
CA MET A 425 20.83 -10.67 18.68
C MET A 425 19.67 -11.22 17.84
N ASP A 426 19.96 -11.78 16.67
CA ASP A 426 18.94 -12.41 15.83
C ASP A 426 18.38 -13.67 16.51
N PRO A 427 17.09 -13.70 16.90
CA PRO A 427 16.49 -14.86 17.54
C PRO A 427 16.25 -16.05 16.60
N THR A 428 16.42 -15.86 15.28
CA THR A 428 16.23 -16.91 14.28
C THR A 428 17.48 -17.76 14.06
N THR A 429 18.63 -17.34 14.59
CA THR A 429 19.91 -18.03 14.38
C THR A 429 20.83 -18.02 15.60
N ASN A 430 21.60 -19.10 15.75
CA ASN A 430 22.68 -19.25 16.73
C ASN A 430 24.05 -19.38 16.05
N GLU A 431 24.22 -18.77 14.88
CA GLU A 431 25.49 -18.73 14.15
C GLU A 431 26.65 -18.15 14.98
N MET A 432 27.89 -18.44 14.56
CA MET A 432 29.08 -17.89 15.23
C MET A 432 29.06 -16.35 15.21
N GLY A 433 28.98 -15.74 16.40
CA GLY A 433 28.77 -14.31 16.57
C GLY A 433 27.44 -13.95 17.23
N SER A 434 26.49 -14.89 17.26
CA SER A 434 25.23 -14.76 18.00
C SER A 434 25.46 -14.80 19.51
N VAL A 435 24.74 -13.94 20.25
CA VAL A 435 24.76 -13.90 21.72
C VAL A 435 24.16 -15.18 22.31
N PHE A 436 23.26 -15.85 21.58
CA PHE A 436 22.56 -17.05 22.05
C PHE A 436 23.49 -18.24 22.26
N ARG A 437 24.66 -18.27 21.59
CA ARG A 437 25.70 -19.29 21.83
C ARG A 437 26.36 -19.17 23.21
N ARG A 438 26.28 -17.99 23.84
CA ARG A 438 26.97 -17.67 25.11
C ARG A 438 26.06 -17.74 26.34
N VAL A 439 24.84 -18.27 26.19
CA VAL A 439 23.85 -18.32 27.27
C VAL A 439 24.25 -19.32 28.36
N GLY A 440 24.84 -20.46 27.99
CA GLY A 440 25.19 -21.52 28.93
C GLY A 440 23.99 -22.32 29.43
N ASP A 441 24.20 -23.13 30.46
CA ASP A 441 23.20 -24.07 31.01
C ASP A 441 22.18 -23.41 31.96
N MET A 442 22.35 -22.11 32.26
CA MET A 442 21.45 -21.29 33.09
C MET A 442 21.11 -21.89 34.47
N GLY A 443 21.90 -22.85 34.95
CA GLY A 443 21.78 -23.46 36.28
C GLY A 443 20.64 -24.47 36.47
N LEU A 444 19.93 -24.89 35.41
CA LEU A 444 18.84 -25.88 35.51
C LEU A 444 19.33 -27.31 35.31
N PHE A 445 20.00 -27.58 34.21
CA PHE A 445 20.61 -28.87 33.86
C PHE A 445 21.63 -28.67 32.73
N ILE A 446 22.51 -29.64 32.54
CA ILE A 446 23.47 -29.61 31.43
C ILE A 446 22.71 -29.82 30.12
N SER A 447 22.65 -28.78 29.30
CA SER A 447 21.83 -28.74 28.07
C SER A 447 22.55 -29.32 26.85
N SER A 448 23.88 -29.45 26.91
CA SER A 448 24.73 -29.88 25.79
C SER A 448 25.85 -30.80 26.27
N SER A 449 26.24 -31.78 25.45
CA SER A 449 27.34 -32.71 25.72
C SER A 449 28.74 -32.10 25.47
N ARG A 450 28.80 -30.90 24.90
CA ARG A 450 30.05 -30.23 24.54
C ARG A 450 30.72 -29.68 25.79
N SER A 451 31.99 -30.02 25.99
CA SER A 451 32.76 -29.61 27.17
C SER A 451 33.53 -28.29 27.02
N MET A 452 33.70 -27.77 25.79
CA MET A 452 34.51 -26.58 25.52
C MET A 452 33.68 -25.29 25.44
N GLU A 453 32.54 -25.34 24.77
CA GLU A 453 31.46 -24.33 24.72
C GLU A 453 30.18 -25.12 24.44
N PRO A 454 29.02 -24.90 25.09
CA PRO A 454 28.65 -23.95 26.14
C PRO A 454 28.68 -24.58 27.55
N LEU A 455 29.03 -23.76 28.56
CA LEU A 455 28.71 -23.90 29.98
C LEU A 455 27.97 -22.64 30.42
#